data_AF-A0A9C8HTH9-F1
#
_entry.id   AF-A0A9C8HTH9-F1
#
_cell.length_a   1.000
_cell.length_b   1.000
_cell.length_c   1.000
_cell.angle_alpha   90.00
_cell.angle_beta   90.00
_cell.angle_gamma   90.00
#
_symmetry.space_group_name_H-M   'P 1'
#
loop_
_entity.id
_entity.type
_entity.pdbx_description
1 polymer ?
#
loop_
_entity_poly.entity_id
_entity_poly.type
_entity_poly.pdbx_seq_one_letter_code
_entity_poly.pdbx_strand_id
1 'polypeptide(L)'
;MNSPYKTVLNEIKNMNTDKDILAEIAKLLYCSFDTYDWVGFYLVNPENEDELLLGPFSGEPTEHVIIPVGRGICGQAVATQSVFVVPDVSLEENYLSCSPHVRSEIVVPLKDKENVWGEIDIDSHQPDAFTDEDRLFLEQVADFISQRRK
;
A
#
# COMPACT_ATOMS: atom_id res chain seq x y z
N MET A 1 16.40 -7.56 7.85
CA MET A 1 15.07 -8.18 7.83
C MET A 1 14.91 -9.07 9.06
N ASN A 2 14.28 -8.49 10.08
CA ASN A 2 13.91 -9.09 11.35
C ASN A 2 13.02 -10.33 11.14
N SER A 3 12.92 -11.14 12.20
CA SER A 3 12.17 -12.41 12.20
C SER A 3 10.72 -12.32 11.69
N PRO A 4 9.89 -11.32 12.09
CA PRO A 4 8.50 -11.25 11.64
C PRO A 4 8.38 -10.98 10.14
N TYR A 5 9.05 -9.96 9.60
CA TYR A 5 9.02 -9.63 8.16
C TYR A 5 9.46 -10.81 7.29
N LYS A 6 10.50 -11.54 7.69
CA LYS A 6 10.95 -12.73 6.96
C LYS A 6 9.91 -13.85 6.96
N THR A 7 9.22 -14.04 8.09
CA THR A 7 8.18 -15.07 8.22
C THR A 7 6.99 -14.74 7.34
N VAL A 8 6.48 -13.50 7.43
CA VAL A 8 5.35 -13.03 6.62
C VAL A 8 5.67 -13.06 5.13
N LEU A 9 6.87 -12.60 4.73
CA LEU A 9 7.28 -12.64 3.32
C LEU A 9 7.32 -14.07 2.77
N ASN A 10 7.78 -15.03 3.57
CA ASN A 10 7.78 -16.43 3.16
C ASN A 10 6.36 -16.97 3.03
N GLU A 11 5.44 -16.59 3.91
CA GLU A 11 4.03 -16.98 3.80
C GLU A 11 3.40 -16.44 2.51
N ILE A 12 3.59 -15.14 2.23
CA ILE A 12 3.15 -14.49 0.98
C ILE A 12 3.71 -15.24 -0.24
N LYS A 13 5.02 -15.54 -0.25
CA LYS A 13 5.68 -16.24 -1.37
C LYS A 13 5.16 -17.65 -1.61
N ASN A 14 4.58 -18.29 -0.59
CA ASN A 14 4.01 -19.63 -0.68
C ASN A 14 2.51 -19.65 -1.02
N MET A 15 1.87 -18.49 -1.19
CA MET A 15 0.47 -18.40 -1.63
C MET A 15 0.35 -18.98 -3.05
N ASN A 16 -0.55 -19.95 -3.23
CA ASN A 16 -0.70 -20.69 -4.49
C ASN A 16 -1.90 -20.24 -5.34
N THR A 17 -2.59 -19.20 -4.89
CA THR A 17 -3.81 -18.71 -5.52
C THR A 17 -3.53 -17.36 -6.18
N ASP A 18 -3.87 -17.25 -7.48
CA ASP A 18 -3.84 -15.95 -8.18
C ASP A 18 -5.14 -15.16 -7.94
N LYS A 19 -6.26 -15.87 -7.70
CA LYS A 19 -7.58 -15.28 -7.47
C LYS A 19 -7.70 -14.77 -6.03
N ASP A 20 -7.87 -13.47 -5.84
CA ASP A 20 -7.99 -12.83 -4.52
C ASP A 20 -6.65 -12.67 -3.75
N ILE A 21 -5.49 -12.84 -4.42
CA ILE A 21 -4.17 -12.72 -3.78
C ILE A 21 -3.95 -11.38 -3.06
N LEU A 22 -4.45 -10.28 -3.63
CA LEU A 22 -4.37 -8.96 -3.00
C LEU A 22 -5.16 -8.91 -1.68
N ALA A 23 -6.35 -9.52 -1.65
CA ALA A 23 -7.16 -9.57 -0.43
C ALA A 23 -6.49 -10.43 0.67
N GLU A 24 -5.88 -11.56 0.29
CA GLU A 24 -5.14 -12.40 1.22
C GLU A 24 -3.90 -11.69 1.79
N ILE A 25 -3.16 -10.97 0.93
CA ILE A 25 -1.99 -10.19 1.36
C ILE A 25 -2.40 -9.02 2.26
N ALA A 26 -3.43 -8.24 1.90
CA ALA A 26 -3.92 -7.14 2.74
C ALA A 26 -4.26 -7.63 4.15
N LYS A 27 -5.00 -8.74 4.22
CA LYS A 27 -5.39 -9.36 5.50
C LYS A 27 -4.18 -9.88 6.28
N LEU A 28 -3.25 -10.55 5.62
CA LEU A 28 -2.07 -11.11 6.29
C LEU A 28 -1.19 -9.99 6.87
N LEU A 29 -0.94 -8.93 6.09
CA LEU A 29 -0.19 -7.76 6.55
C LEU A 29 -0.86 -7.10 7.76
N TYR A 30 -2.17 -6.81 7.65
CA TYR A 30 -2.96 -6.22 8.73
C TYR A 30 -2.93 -7.06 10.02
N CYS A 31 -3.03 -8.38 9.91
CA CYS A 31 -2.99 -9.26 11.09
C CYS A 31 -1.59 -9.51 11.65
N SER A 32 -0.52 -9.18 10.93
CA SER A 32 0.85 -9.53 11.31
C SER A 32 1.62 -8.41 12.01
N PHE A 33 1.18 -7.16 11.85
CA PHE A 33 1.88 -5.98 12.35
C PHE A 33 0.91 -5.08 13.11
N ASP A 34 1.14 -4.91 14.41
CA ASP A 34 0.26 -4.11 15.29
C ASP A 34 0.19 -2.62 14.92
N THR A 35 1.18 -2.12 14.16
CA THR A 35 1.23 -0.73 13.69
C THR A 35 0.48 -0.50 12.38
N TYR A 36 0.02 -1.56 11.71
CA TYR A 36 -0.67 -1.46 10.42
C TYR A 36 -2.18 -1.41 10.69
N ASP A 37 -2.68 -0.20 10.94
CA ASP A 37 -4.07 0.05 11.32
C ASP A 37 -5.04 0.02 10.12
N TRP A 38 -4.52 0.20 8.91
CA TRP A 38 -5.24 -0.05 7.66
C TRP A 38 -4.24 -0.54 6.61
N VAL A 39 -4.62 -1.55 5.83
CA VAL A 39 -3.82 -2.07 4.71
C VAL A 39 -4.72 -2.24 3.50
N GLY A 40 -4.36 -1.66 2.38
CA GLY A 40 -5.14 -1.81 1.16
C GLY A 40 -4.33 -1.66 -0.10
N PHE A 41 -5.06 -1.74 -1.20
CA PHE A 41 -4.53 -1.58 -2.53
C PHE A 41 -5.34 -0.53 -3.26
N TYR A 42 -4.66 0.35 -3.97
CA TYR A 42 -5.26 1.22 -4.97
C TYR A 42 -4.76 0.78 -6.34
N LEU A 43 -5.66 0.62 -7.31
CA LEU A 43 -5.35 0.12 -8.64
C LEU A 43 -5.63 1.20 -9.68
N VAL A 44 -4.72 1.39 -10.64
CA VAL A 44 -4.95 2.34 -11.74
C VAL A 44 -6.21 1.92 -12.49
N ASN A 45 -7.13 2.86 -12.68
CA ASN A 45 -8.39 2.63 -13.36
C ASN A 45 -8.11 2.32 -14.84
N PRO A 46 -8.49 1.13 -15.35
CA PRO A 46 -8.22 0.75 -16.74
C PRO A 46 -9.04 1.59 -17.75
N GLU A 47 -10.09 2.26 -17.31
CA GLU A 47 -10.89 3.15 -18.15
C GLU A 47 -10.42 4.62 -18.09
N ASN A 48 -9.64 4.98 -17.06
CA ASN A 48 -9.14 6.33 -16.84
C ASN A 48 -7.81 6.31 -16.06
N GLU A 49 -6.67 6.32 -16.75
CA GLU A 49 -5.34 6.20 -16.11
C GLU A 49 -4.99 7.36 -15.15
N ASP A 50 -5.76 8.45 -15.15
CA ASP A 50 -5.64 9.57 -14.20
C ASP A 50 -6.35 9.29 -12.85
N GLU A 51 -6.89 8.09 -12.64
CA GLU A 51 -7.59 7.68 -11.42
C GLU A 51 -7.05 6.36 -10.84
N LEU A 52 -7.12 6.27 -9.52
CA LEU A 52 -6.91 5.06 -8.75
C LEU A 52 -8.23 4.61 -8.14
N LEU A 53 -8.54 3.33 -8.25
CA LEU A 53 -9.71 2.70 -7.66
C LEU A 53 -9.30 1.90 -6.43
N LEU A 54 -10.08 2.01 -5.35
CA LEU A 54 -9.90 1.18 -4.17
C LEU A 54 -10.10 -0.30 -4.53
N GLY A 55 -9.04 -1.07 -4.32
CA GLY A 55 -9.01 -2.53 -4.40
C GLY A 55 -9.33 -3.19 -3.05
N PRO A 56 -8.92 -4.45 -2.85
CA PRO A 56 -9.09 -5.12 -1.58
C PRO A 56 -8.33 -4.41 -0.44
N PHE A 57 -8.93 -4.37 0.74
CA PHE A 57 -8.32 -3.79 1.93
C PHE A 57 -8.72 -4.54 3.21
N SER A 58 -8.02 -4.25 4.30
CA SER A 58 -8.27 -4.72 5.66
C SER A 58 -8.06 -3.56 6.63
N GLY A 59 -9.10 -3.23 7.39
CA GLY A 59 -9.15 -2.04 8.24
C GLY A 59 -10.55 -1.42 8.22
N GLU A 60 -10.67 -0.19 8.74
CA GLU A 60 -11.93 0.55 8.70
C GLU A 60 -12.33 0.93 7.25
N PRO A 61 -13.64 1.05 6.94
CA PRO A 61 -14.10 1.55 5.65
C PRO A 61 -13.56 2.97 5.37
N THR A 62 -13.18 3.23 4.12
CA THR A 62 -12.70 4.55 3.66
C THR A 62 -13.66 5.17 2.64
N GLU A 63 -13.77 6.49 2.64
CA GLU A 63 -14.53 7.26 1.65
C GLU A 63 -13.75 7.45 0.32
N HIS A 64 -12.45 7.20 0.33
CA HIS A 64 -11.58 7.35 -0.84
C HIS A 64 -11.65 6.11 -1.73
N VAL A 65 -12.79 5.92 -2.38
CA VAL A 65 -12.98 4.83 -3.35
C VAL A 65 -12.30 5.14 -4.68
N ILE A 66 -12.14 6.43 -5.00
CA ILE A 66 -11.45 6.93 -6.19
C ILE A 66 -10.50 8.06 -5.79
N ILE A 67 -9.24 7.96 -6.21
CA ILE A 67 -8.19 8.96 -5.95
C ILE A 67 -7.62 9.44 -7.29
N PRO A 68 -7.63 10.75 -7.60
CA PRO A 68 -6.95 11.24 -8.79
C PRO A 68 -5.43 11.09 -8.68
N VAL A 69 -4.76 10.68 -9.77
CA VAL A 69 -3.30 10.64 -9.84
C VAL A 69 -2.72 12.04 -9.57
N GLY A 70 -1.65 12.08 -8.78
CA GLY A 70 -1.02 13.30 -8.27
C GLY A 70 -1.70 13.96 -7.05
N ARG A 71 -2.87 13.46 -6.59
CA ARG A 71 -3.57 13.98 -5.40
C ARG A 71 -3.38 13.04 -4.22
N GLY A 72 -3.14 13.58 -3.02
CA GLY A 72 -2.82 12.75 -1.86
C GLY A 72 -1.42 12.14 -1.97
N ILE A 73 -1.06 11.33 -0.98
CA ILE A 73 0.20 10.57 -0.98
C ILE A 73 0.11 9.44 -2.00
N CYS A 74 -0.98 8.66 -1.98
CA CYS A 74 -1.36 7.67 -3.00
C CYS A 74 -1.20 8.16 -4.46
N GLY A 75 -1.90 9.25 -4.82
CA GLY A 75 -1.81 9.78 -6.18
C GLY A 75 -0.39 10.25 -6.55
N GLN A 76 0.38 10.80 -5.61
CA GLN A 76 1.77 11.19 -5.83
C GLN A 76 2.69 9.99 -6.04
N ALA A 77 2.49 8.91 -5.28
CA ALA A 77 3.25 7.67 -5.42
C ALA A 77 3.12 7.08 -6.82
N VAL A 78 1.91 7.04 -7.38
CA VAL A 78 1.69 6.64 -8.77
C VAL A 78 2.28 7.63 -9.77
N ALA A 79 2.02 8.93 -9.61
CA ALA A 79 2.49 9.96 -10.54
C ALA A 79 4.02 10.02 -10.66
N THR A 80 4.73 9.81 -9.55
CA THR A 80 6.20 9.86 -9.48
C THR A 80 6.86 8.48 -9.53
N GLN A 81 6.05 7.41 -9.57
CA GLN A 81 6.50 6.03 -9.48
C GLN A 81 7.46 5.78 -8.31
N SER A 82 7.22 6.42 -7.16
CA SER A 82 8.15 6.40 -6.02
C SER A 82 7.48 5.91 -4.76
N VAL A 83 8.27 5.31 -3.87
CA VAL A 83 7.80 4.91 -2.53
C VAL A 83 7.75 6.16 -1.65
N PHE A 84 6.66 6.32 -0.90
CA PHE A 84 6.50 7.39 0.07
C PHE A 84 6.44 6.78 1.47
N VAL A 85 7.25 7.32 2.38
CA VAL A 85 7.20 7.00 3.82
C VAL A 85 6.96 8.32 4.53
N VAL A 86 5.74 8.52 5.01
CA VAL A 86 5.28 9.78 5.59
C VAL A 86 5.17 9.61 7.09
N PRO A 87 6.10 10.17 7.89
CA PRO A 87 6.10 9.99 9.35
C PRO A 87 5.00 10.80 10.06
N ASP A 88 4.51 11.87 9.46
CA ASP A 88 3.39 12.66 9.98
C ASP A 88 2.53 13.22 8.84
N VAL A 89 1.37 12.60 8.60
CA VAL A 89 0.46 13.02 7.53
C VAL A 89 -0.10 14.43 7.72
N SER A 90 -0.09 14.96 8.96
CA SER A 90 -0.57 16.32 9.21
C SER A 90 0.36 17.41 8.66
N LEU A 91 1.59 17.05 8.30
CA LEU A 91 2.58 17.94 7.71
C LEU A 91 2.53 17.95 6.17
N GLU A 92 1.76 17.06 5.56
CA GLU A 92 1.69 16.92 4.12
C GLU A 92 0.72 17.94 3.49
N GLU A 93 1.24 18.88 2.71
CA GLU A 93 0.45 19.97 2.09
C GLU A 93 -0.58 19.46 1.07
N ASN A 94 -0.31 18.31 0.45
CA ASN A 94 -1.18 17.65 -0.52
C ASN A 94 -1.92 16.46 0.10
N TYR A 95 -2.08 16.42 1.43
CA TYR A 95 -2.74 15.28 2.10
C TYR A 95 -4.22 15.19 1.76
N LEU A 96 -4.65 13.97 1.44
CA LEU A 96 -6.04 13.63 1.21
C LEU A 96 -6.52 12.78 2.39
N SER A 97 -7.03 13.44 3.44
CA SER A 97 -7.33 12.77 4.71
C SER A 97 -8.56 11.87 4.61
N CYS A 98 -8.35 10.55 4.79
CA CYS A 98 -9.38 9.51 4.85
C CYS A 98 -9.98 9.35 6.25
N SER A 99 -9.18 9.55 7.29
CA SER A 99 -9.58 9.33 8.68
C SER A 99 -8.82 10.28 9.61
N PRO A 100 -9.48 10.82 10.66
CA PRO A 100 -8.82 11.67 11.65
C PRO A 100 -7.83 10.91 12.55
N HIS A 101 -7.82 9.57 12.46
CA HIS A 101 -6.95 8.73 13.28
C HIS A 101 -5.59 8.49 12.64
N VAL A 102 -5.46 8.60 11.31
CA VAL A 102 -4.20 8.37 10.60
C VAL A 102 -3.17 9.42 11.01
N ARG A 103 -1.96 8.94 11.32
CA ARG A 103 -0.82 9.74 11.76
C ARG A 103 0.39 9.55 10.86
N SER A 104 0.63 8.36 10.33
CA SER A 104 1.69 8.12 9.35
C SER A 104 1.17 7.19 8.26
N GLU A 105 1.79 7.24 7.08
CA GLU A 105 1.38 6.47 5.90
C GLU A 105 2.62 5.95 5.15
N ILE A 106 2.55 4.74 4.60
CA ILE A 106 3.54 4.23 3.65
C ILE A 106 2.85 3.72 2.40
N VAL A 107 3.29 4.24 1.25
CA VAL A 107 2.76 3.88 -0.06
C VAL A 107 3.85 3.29 -0.94
N VAL A 108 3.62 2.07 -1.44
CA VAL A 108 4.59 1.32 -2.27
C VAL A 108 3.96 0.99 -3.62
N PRO A 109 4.40 1.63 -4.72
CA PRO A 109 3.86 1.36 -6.05
C PRO A 109 4.11 -0.08 -6.52
N LEU A 110 3.08 -0.68 -7.11
CA LEU A 110 3.14 -1.92 -7.88
C LEU A 110 3.47 -1.59 -9.33
N LYS A 111 4.60 -2.09 -9.82
CA LYS A 111 5.15 -1.71 -11.13
C LYS A 111 5.20 -2.90 -12.09
N ASP A 112 4.85 -2.67 -13.35
CA ASP A 112 5.13 -3.58 -14.46
C ASP A 112 6.01 -2.84 -15.49
N LYS A 113 7.25 -3.32 -15.66
CA LYS A 113 8.29 -2.68 -16.48
C LYS A 113 8.48 -1.20 -16.13
N GLU A 114 7.90 -0.30 -16.93
CA GLU A 114 8.03 1.17 -16.80
C GLU A 114 6.73 1.84 -16.31
N ASN A 115 5.68 1.07 -16.01
CA ASN A 115 4.37 1.59 -15.62
C ASN A 115 3.99 1.17 -14.19
N VAL A 116 3.32 2.06 -13.45
CA VAL A 116 2.64 1.74 -12.20
C VAL A 116 1.22 1.30 -12.52
N TRP A 117 0.75 0.22 -11.91
CA TRP A 117 -0.59 -0.29 -12.13
C TRP A 117 -1.45 -0.37 -10.87
N GLY A 118 -0.83 -0.08 -9.74
CA GLY A 118 -1.46 0.06 -8.44
C GLY A 118 -0.41 0.33 -7.39
N GLU A 119 -0.79 0.21 -6.13
CA GLU A 119 0.08 0.43 -4.99
C GLU A 119 -0.43 -0.34 -3.77
N ILE A 120 0.48 -0.61 -2.85
CA ILE A 120 0.18 -1.00 -1.47
C ILE A 120 0.10 0.31 -0.68
N ASP A 121 -0.99 0.51 0.05
CA ASP A 121 -1.18 1.65 0.94
C ASP A 121 -1.43 1.14 2.36
N ILE A 122 -0.70 1.71 3.33
CA ILE A 122 -0.77 1.31 4.74
C ILE A 122 -0.77 2.55 5.63
N ASP A 123 -1.82 2.68 6.42
CA ASP A 123 -1.96 3.72 7.45
C ASP A 123 -1.58 3.20 8.83
N SER A 124 -1.06 4.11 9.66
CA SER A 124 -0.92 3.89 11.10
C SER A 124 -1.55 5.03 11.90
N HIS A 125 -2.10 4.68 13.05
CA HIS A 125 -2.54 5.62 14.09
C HIS A 125 -1.38 6.16 14.93
N GLN A 126 -0.16 5.68 14.71
CA GLN A 126 1.05 6.15 15.38
C GLN A 126 1.85 7.05 14.43
N PRO A 127 2.41 8.17 14.89
CA PRO A 127 3.36 8.93 14.10
C PRO A 127 4.67 8.14 13.95
N ASP A 128 5.37 8.34 12.83
CA ASP A 128 6.67 7.72 12.52
C ASP A 128 6.67 6.19 12.67
N ALA A 129 5.57 5.53 12.28
CA ALA A 129 5.38 4.10 12.51
C ALA A 129 6.20 3.21 11.56
N PHE A 130 6.61 3.73 10.41
CA PHE A 130 7.23 2.97 9.34
C PHE A 130 8.73 3.22 9.27
N THR A 131 9.50 2.14 9.37
CA THR A 131 10.95 2.17 9.28
C THR A 131 11.44 1.83 7.87
N ASP A 132 12.73 2.02 7.63
CA ASP A 132 13.38 1.51 6.41
C ASP A 132 13.22 -0.02 6.24
N GLU A 133 13.01 -0.76 7.34
CA GLU A 133 12.78 -2.20 7.24
C GLU A 133 11.38 -2.51 6.71
N ASP A 134 10.36 -1.75 7.10
CA ASP A 134 9.01 -1.83 6.52
C ASP A 134 9.06 -1.53 5.03
N ARG A 135 9.75 -0.45 4.65
CA ARG A 135 9.95 -0.07 3.24
C ARG A 135 10.55 -1.21 2.43
N LEU A 136 11.70 -1.75 2.86
CA LEU A 136 12.39 -2.83 2.14
C LEU A 136 11.58 -4.14 2.11
N PHE A 137 10.78 -4.40 3.15
CA PHE A 137 9.90 -5.55 3.19
C PHE A 137 8.72 -5.39 2.21
N LEU A 138 8.04 -4.25 2.23
CA LEU A 138 6.89 -3.97 1.37
C LEU A 138 7.29 -3.85 -0.10
N GLU A 139 8.48 -3.32 -0.41
CA GLU A 139 9.05 -3.36 -1.77
C GLU A 139 9.18 -4.81 -2.28
N GLN A 140 9.63 -5.75 -1.43
CA GLN A 140 9.70 -7.17 -1.81
C GLN A 140 8.32 -7.83 -1.98
N VAL A 141 7.32 -7.38 -1.21
CA VAL A 141 5.93 -7.82 -1.38
C VAL A 141 5.38 -7.28 -2.70
N ALA A 142 5.58 -6.00 -2.99
CA ALA A 142 5.18 -5.35 -4.24
C ALA A 142 5.81 -6.02 -5.48
N ASP A 143 7.10 -6.35 -5.41
CA ASP A 143 7.81 -7.10 -6.45
C ASP A 143 7.20 -8.47 -6.68
N PHE A 144 6.89 -9.21 -5.61
CA PHE A 144 6.27 -10.53 -5.70
C PHE A 144 4.87 -10.45 -6.35
N ILE A 145 4.05 -9.50 -5.94
CA ILE A 145 2.72 -9.28 -6.52
C ILE A 145 2.85 -8.96 -8.01
N SER A 146 3.75 -8.05 -8.37
CA SER A 146 3.96 -7.61 -9.75
C SER A 146 4.44 -8.74 -10.66
N GLN A 147 5.28 -9.66 -10.17
CA GLN A 147 5.72 -10.85 -10.92
C GLN A 147 4.59 -11.84 -11.24
N ARG A 148 3.47 -11.78 -10.51
CA ARG A 148 2.32 -12.66 -10.71
C ARG A 148 1.23 -12.04 -11.57
N ARG A 149 1.35 -10.76 -11.93
CA ARG A 149 0.47 -10.11 -12.88
C ARG A 149 0.76 -10.69 -14.27
N LYS A 150 -0.23 -11.39 -14.84
CA LYS A 150 -0.17 -12.00 -16.17
C LYS A 150 -0.72 -11.08 -17.24
#